data_AF-W2SY53-F1
#
_entry.id   AF-W2SY53-F1
#
_cell.length_a   1.000
_cell.length_b   1.000
_cell.length_c   1.000
_cell.angle_alpha   90.00
_cell.angle_beta   90.00
_cell.angle_gamma   90.00
#
_symmetry.space_group_name_H-M   'P 1'
#
loop_
_entity.id
_entity.type
_entity.pdbx_description
1 polymer ?
#
loop_
_entity_poly.entity_id
_entity_poly.type
_entity_poly.pdbx_seq_one_letter_code
_entity_poly.pdbx_strand_id
1 'polypeptide(L)'
;MTKSEETKLEWISEEYSPIVSPVVHVTFCESAPLALIRGLTGVLKMDLSLFSTKTLLEVAPDHEVEVRTQYRMPCSMNVDHLGQPTWECMSTRSFTTVLKYAQYQAETFKHSLKEEAEKLRSAGAKYAQQVAESAGVKRRRGFQLELFPPCLMFM
;
A
#
# COMPACT_ATOMS: atom_id res chain seq x y z
N MET A 1 31.83 23.56 6.84
CA MET A 1 30.87 23.73 7.96
C MET A 1 29.49 23.33 7.47
N THR A 2 29.16 22.04 7.55
CA THR A 2 27.79 21.51 7.45
C THR A 2 27.82 20.18 8.18
N LYS A 3 27.36 20.18 9.44
CA LYS A 3 27.25 18.98 10.26
C LYS A 3 26.13 18.11 9.67
N SER A 4 26.44 16.83 9.45
CA SER A 4 25.49 15.77 9.21
C SER A 4 24.61 15.61 10.45
N GLU A 5 23.33 15.94 10.35
CA GLU A 5 22.34 15.62 11.39
C GLU A 5 21.94 14.15 11.22
N GLU A 6 22.60 13.28 12.00
CA GLU A 6 22.16 11.91 12.20
C GLU A 6 20.83 11.93 12.97
N THR A 7 19.78 11.42 12.32
CA THR A 7 18.49 11.14 12.95
C THR A 7 18.67 10.05 14.00
N LYS A 8 18.73 10.48 15.26
CA LYS A 8 18.81 9.61 16.43
C LYS A 8 17.48 8.87 16.60
N LEU A 9 17.40 7.65 16.05
CA LEU A 9 16.31 6.72 16.31
C LEU A 9 16.50 6.13 17.71
N GLU A 10 15.98 6.84 18.73
CA GLU A 10 15.91 6.30 20.08
C GLU A 10 14.81 5.22 20.16
N TRP A 11 15.24 3.98 20.37
CA TRP A 11 14.36 2.85 20.61
C TRP A 11 13.96 2.84 22.08
N ILE A 12 12.68 3.10 22.37
CA ILE A 12 12.14 2.93 23.73
C ILE A 12 11.99 1.43 23.98
N SER A 13 12.72 0.93 24.99
CA SER A 13 12.78 -0.48 25.40
C SER A 13 11.42 -1.02 25.85
N GLU A 14 11.25 -2.32 25.66
CA GLU A 14 10.03 -3.13 25.65
C GLU A 14 9.43 -3.45 27.03
N GLU A 15 9.69 -2.64 28.06
CA GLU A 15 9.28 -2.97 29.44
C GLU A 15 8.38 -1.88 30.03
N TYR A 16 7.11 -2.24 30.30
CA TYR A 16 6.01 -1.44 30.88
C TYR A 16 5.40 -0.32 30.03
N SER A 17 4.24 -0.63 29.41
CA SER A 17 3.28 0.21 28.66
C SER A 17 3.65 1.71 28.51
N PRO A 18 4.60 2.04 27.62
CA PRO A 18 5.11 3.42 27.48
C PRO A 18 4.08 4.36 26.86
N ILE A 19 3.06 3.84 26.18
CA ILE A 19 2.10 4.63 25.39
C ILE A 19 1.20 5.52 26.26
N VAL A 20 0.89 5.09 27.49
CA VAL A 20 0.03 5.85 28.43
C VAL A 20 0.87 6.78 29.32
N SER A 21 2.20 6.78 29.15
CA SER A 21 3.09 7.68 29.89
C SER A 21 2.94 9.11 29.37
N PRO A 22 2.74 10.11 30.26
CA PRO A 22 2.70 11.53 29.88
C PRO A 22 3.95 12.00 29.11
N VAL A 23 5.07 11.28 29.27
CA VAL A 23 6.35 11.57 28.60
C VAL A 23 6.27 11.32 27.10
N VAL A 24 5.57 10.26 26.65
CA VAL A 24 5.42 9.96 25.22
C VAL A 24 4.56 11.00 24.51
N HIS A 25 3.51 11.52 25.18
CA HIS A 25 2.63 12.52 24.60
C HIS A 25 3.35 13.84 24.29
N VAL A 26 4.03 14.43 25.28
CA VAL A 26 4.55 15.80 25.16
C VAL A 26 5.93 15.85 24.53
N THR A 27 6.83 14.90 24.84
CA THR A 27 8.23 15.02 24.39
C THR A 27 8.54 14.33 23.08
N PHE A 28 7.73 13.37 22.64
CA PHE A 28 8.00 12.59 21.43
C PHE A 28 7.08 12.96 20.27
N CYS A 29 5.77 13.09 20.51
CA CYS A 29 4.81 13.43 19.45
C CYS A 29 4.86 14.92 19.05
N GLU A 30 5.18 15.83 19.98
CA GLU A 30 5.20 17.28 19.70
C GLU A 30 6.56 17.78 19.18
N SER A 31 7.63 17.00 19.38
CA SER A 31 9.00 17.39 19.00
C SER A 31 9.40 16.97 17.59
N ALA A 32 8.67 16.03 16.99
CA ALA A 32 8.96 15.47 15.67
C ALA A 32 7.83 15.79 14.69
N PRO A 33 8.14 16.10 13.42
CA PRO A 33 7.10 16.30 12.39
C PRO A 33 6.30 15.02 12.10
N LEU A 34 6.86 13.85 12.41
CA LEU A 34 6.22 12.54 12.27
C LEU A 34 6.67 11.64 13.42
N ALA A 35 5.69 10.99 14.07
CA ALA A 35 5.92 10.01 15.13
C ALA A 35 5.24 8.69 14.76
N LEU A 36 5.97 7.58 14.83
CA LEU A 36 5.45 6.24 14.55
C LEU A 36 5.35 5.44 15.85
N ILE A 37 4.13 5.23 16.33
CA ILE A 37 3.87 4.43 17.54
C ILE A 37 3.65 2.98 17.13
N ARG A 38 4.64 2.13 17.42
CA ARG A 38 4.55 0.69 17.16
C ARG A 38 3.70 -0.01 18.22
N GLY A 39 2.95 -1.02 17.82
CA GLY A 39 2.22 -1.90 18.75
C GLY A 39 1.06 -1.26 19.51
N LEU A 40 0.62 -0.05 19.12
CA LEU A 40 -0.45 0.70 19.79
C LEU A 40 -1.71 -0.13 20.05
N THR A 41 -2.20 -0.80 19.00
CA THR A 41 -3.43 -1.60 19.06
C THR A 41 -3.27 -2.82 19.98
N GLY A 42 -2.08 -3.41 20.03
CA GLY A 42 -1.76 -4.52 20.93
C GLY A 42 -1.74 -4.09 22.40
N VAL A 43 -1.11 -2.95 22.71
CA VAL A 43 -1.05 -2.40 24.06
C VAL A 43 -2.44 -2.00 24.57
N LEU A 44 -3.25 -1.38 23.71
CA LEU A 44 -4.62 -0.98 24.04
C LEU A 44 -5.63 -2.14 23.98
N LYS A 45 -5.19 -3.35 23.59
CA LYS A 45 -6.06 -4.51 23.35
C LYS A 45 -7.23 -4.18 22.42
N MET A 46 -6.99 -3.36 21.41
CA MET A 46 -7.99 -3.00 20.41
C MET A 46 -8.27 -4.18 19.50
N ASP A 47 -9.54 -4.57 19.39
CA ASP A 47 -9.96 -5.60 18.46
C ASP A 47 -10.10 -5.03 17.04
N LEU A 48 -9.06 -5.24 16.23
CA LEU A 48 -9.05 -4.83 14.83
C LEU A 48 -9.98 -5.66 13.93
N SER A 49 -10.45 -6.83 14.40
CA SER A 49 -11.36 -7.65 13.63
C SER A 49 -12.70 -6.95 13.38
N LEU A 50 -13.11 -6.05 14.29
CA LEU A 50 -14.31 -5.23 14.18
C LEU A 50 -14.29 -4.28 12.98
N PHE A 51 -13.09 -3.90 12.49
CA PHE A 51 -12.91 -3.02 11.34
C PHE A 51 -12.60 -3.79 10.05
N SER A 52 -12.73 -5.13 10.07
CA SER A 52 -12.51 -5.94 8.88
C SER A 52 -13.57 -5.67 7.82
N THR A 53 -13.21 -5.81 6.54
CA THR A 53 -14.18 -5.72 5.43
C THR A 53 -15.37 -6.67 5.64
N LYS A 54 -15.14 -7.84 6.23
CA LYS A 54 -16.19 -8.81 6.56
C LYS A 54 -17.19 -8.23 7.57
N THR A 55 -16.70 -7.69 8.68
CA THR A 55 -17.59 -7.11 9.70
C THR A 55 -18.35 -5.90 9.15
N LEU A 56 -17.70 -5.06 8.34
CA LEU A 56 -18.36 -3.92 7.69
C LEU A 56 -19.49 -4.36 6.73
N LEU A 57 -19.30 -5.46 6.00
CA LEU A 57 -20.35 -6.05 5.16
C LEU A 57 -21.55 -6.56 5.98
N GLU A 58 -21.29 -7.14 7.15
CA GLU A 58 -22.34 -7.68 8.03
C GLU A 58 -23.13 -6.57 8.73
N VAL A 59 -22.46 -5.47 9.10
CA VAL A 59 -23.06 -4.39 9.90
C VAL A 59 -23.69 -3.29 9.04
N ALA A 60 -23.03 -2.88 7.95
CA ALA A 60 -23.44 -1.71 7.17
C ALA A 60 -23.12 -1.83 5.66
N PRO A 61 -23.72 -2.80 4.94
CA PRO A 61 -23.39 -3.08 3.53
C PRO A 61 -23.73 -1.92 2.57
N ASP A 62 -24.78 -1.15 2.86
CA ASP A 62 -25.24 -0.04 2.03
C ASP A 62 -24.60 1.30 2.41
N HIS A 63 -23.68 1.31 3.37
CA HIS A 63 -22.98 2.53 3.76
C HIS A 63 -22.20 3.09 2.57
N GLU A 64 -22.33 4.40 2.34
CA GLU A 64 -21.68 5.07 1.22
C GLU A 64 -20.16 5.14 1.43
N VAL A 65 -19.42 4.85 0.37
CA VAL A 65 -17.95 4.91 0.34
C VAL A 65 -17.56 5.84 -0.79
N GLU A 66 -16.79 6.88 -0.47
CA GLU A 66 -16.15 7.72 -1.47
C GLU A 66 -14.99 6.95 -2.11
N VAL A 67 -14.96 6.90 -3.43
CA VAL A 67 -13.93 6.20 -4.20
C VAL A 67 -13.09 7.21 -4.97
N ARG A 68 -11.78 7.00 -4.94
CA ARG A 68 -10.79 7.73 -5.74
C ARG A 68 -10.17 6.81 -6.77
N THR A 69 -10.51 7.01 -8.04
CA THR A 69 -9.92 6.27 -9.16
C THR A 69 -8.58 6.90 -9.52
N GLN A 70 -7.51 6.11 -9.46
CA GLN A 70 -6.12 6.55 -9.65
C GLN A 70 -5.38 5.55 -10.54
N TYR A 71 -4.34 6.03 -11.22
CA TYR A 71 -3.41 5.16 -11.95
C TYR A 71 -2.41 4.52 -11.01
N ARG A 72 -2.03 3.27 -11.31
CA ARG A 72 -0.93 2.61 -10.62
C ARG A 72 0.40 3.18 -11.11
N MET A 73 1.01 4.04 -10.31
CA MET A 73 2.32 4.62 -10.57
C MET A 73 3.46 3.84 -9.88
N PRO A 74 4.71 3.94 -10.37
CA PRO A 74 5.88 3.52 -9.62
C PRO A 74 5.97 4.25 -8.28
N CYS A 75 6.51 3.60 -7.25
CA CYS A 75 6.60 4.17 -5.90
C CYS A 75 7.46 5.44 -5.80
N SER A 76 8.33 5.70 -6.79
CA SER A 76 9.26 6.82 -6.77
C SER A 76 8.80 8.03 -7.58
N MET A 77 7.79 7.92 -8.45
CA MET A 77 7.47 8.98 -9.40
C MET A 77 6.02 8.94 -9.88
N ASN A 78 5.39 10.11 -9.93
CA ASN A 78 4.11 10.34 -10.58
C ASN A 78 4.34 10.82 -12.02
N VAL A 79 3.60 10.27 -12.98
CA VAL A 79 3.74 10.58 -14.42
C VAL A 79 2.42 10.98 -15.06
N ASP A 80 2.46 11.81 -16.10
CA ASP A 80 1.28 12.14 -16.91
C ASP A 80 0.96 11.00 -17.91
N HIS A 81 -0.09 11.18 -18.73
CA HIS A 81 -0.46 10.23 -19.79
C HIS A 81 0.62 10.01 -20.86
N LEU A 82 1.59 10.92 -20.96
CA LEU A 82 2.73 10.85 -21.87
C LEU A 82 3.97 10.23 -21.21
N GLY A 83 3.86 9.80 -19.94
CA GLY A 83 4.92 9.22 -19.16
C GLY A 83 5.94 10.23 -18.60
N GLN A 84 5.62 11.53 -18.65
CA GLN A 84 6.50 12.59 -18.14
C GLN A 84 6.25 12.83 -16.64
N PRO A 85 7.29 13.11 -15.84
CA PRO A 85 7.12 13.39 -14.42
C PRO A 85 6.24 14.62 -14.19
N THR A 86 5.25 14.50 -13.32
CA THR A 86 4.32 15.61 -13.00
C THR A 86 3.93 15.62 -11.53
N TRP A 87 3.63 16.82 -11.01
CA TRP A 87 3.04 17.01 -9.68
C TRP A 87 1.52 16.80 -9.68
N GLU A 88 0.88 16.87 -10.84
CA GLU A 88 -0.56 16.68 -10.97
C GLU A 88 -0.93 15.21 -10.69
N CYS A 89 -1.64 14.97 -9.59
CA CYS A 89 -2.14 13.65 -9.26
C CYS A 89 -3.54 13.48 -9.83
N MET A 90 -3.68 12.62 -10.83
CA MET A 90 -4.97 12.27 -11.39
C MET A 90 -5.75 11.39 -10.42
N SER A 91 -6.78 11.98 -9.79
CA SER A 91 -7.63 11.31 -8.83
C SER A 91 -9.09 11.69 -9.02
N THR A 92 -9.84 10.83 -9.72
CA THR A 92 -11.26 11.07 -9.99
C THR A 92 -12.11 10.58 -8.83
N ARG A 93 -13.00 11.45 -8.32
CA ARG A 93 -13.94 11.11 -7.25
C ARG A 93 -15.20 10.46 -7.80
N SER A 94 -15.65 9.40 -7.14
CA SER A 94 -16.97 8.77 -7.32
C SER A 94 -17.50 8.23 -5.99
N PHE A 95 -18.70 7.64 -5.98
CA PHE A 95 -19.32 7.07 -4.80
C PHE A 95 -19.83 5.65 -5.08
N THR A 96 -19.74 4.79 -4.08
CA THR A 96 -20.23 3.41 -4.12
C THR A 96 -20.73 3.02 -2.72
N THR A 97 -21.04 1.74 -2.51
CA THR A 97 -21.36 1.20 -1.18
C THR A 97 -20.27 0.28 -0.67
N VAL A 98 -20.21 0.05 0.65
CA VAL A 98 -19.33 -0.94 1.29
C VAL A 98 -19.44 -2.30 0.59
N LEU A 99 -20.65 -2.74 0.28
CA LEU A 99 -20.91 -4.00 -0.42
C LEU A 99 -20.18 -4.10 -1.76
N LYS A 100 -20.39 -3.10 -2.63
CA LYS A 100 -19.78 -3.08 -3.96
C LYS A 100 -18.26 -2.94 -3.89
N TYR A 101 -17.76 -2.12 -2.97
CA TYR A 101 -16.31 -1.94 -2.80
C TYR A 101 -15.62 -3.19 -2.26
N ALA A 102 -16.27 -3.92 -1.34
CA ALA A 102 -15.75 -5.18 -0.82
C ALA A 102 -15.68 -6.28 -1.88
N GLN A 103 -16.69 -6.37 -2.76
CA GLN A 103 -16.66 -7.28 -3.92
C GLN A 103 -15.46 -6.97 -4.80
N TYR A 104 -15.29 -5.70 -5.15
CA TYR A 104 -14.16 -5.23 -5.92
C TYR A 104 -12.80 -5.51 -5.25
N GLN A 105 -12.68 -5.32 -3.93
CA GLN A 105 -11.47 -5.65 -3.16
C GLN A 105 -11.13 -7.15 -3.25
N ALA A 106 -12.13 -8.01 -3.06
CA ALA A 106 -11.96 -9.46 -3.12
C ALA A 106 -11.61 -9.95 -4.53
N GLU A 107 -12.25 -9.41 -5.56
CA GLU A 107 -11.97 -9.73 -6.97
C GLU A 107 -10.57 -9.29 -7.37
N THR A 108 -10.18 -8.08 -6.98
CA THR A 108 -8.83 -7.52 -7.18
C THR A 108 -7.75 -8.42 -6.57
N PHE A 109 -7.98 -8.90 -5.34
CA PHE A 109 -7.05 -9.80 -4.67
C PHE A 109 -6.93 -11.13 -5.42
N LYS A 110 -8.05 -11.73 -5.81
CA LYS A 110 -8.07 -12.96 -6.62
C LYS A 110 -7.36 -12.79 -7.97
N HIS A 111 -7.57 -11.66 -8.64
CA HIS A 111 -6.90 -11.34 -9.90
C HIS A 111 -5.38 -11.24 -9.70
N SER A 112 -4.94 -10.54 -8.66
CA SER A 112 -3.51 -10.39 -8.32
C SER A 112 -2.84 -11.74 -8.06
N LEU A 113 -3.50 -12.66 -7.35
CA LEU A 113 -2.99 -14.01 -7.12
C LEU A 113 -2.85 -14.82 -8.42
N LYS A 114 -3.81 -14.69 -9.34
CA LYS A 114 -3.77 -15.36 -10.65
C LYS A 114 -2.63 -14.83 -11.52
N GLU A 115 -2.47 -13.51 -11.56
CA GLU A 115 -1.38 -12.85 -12.30
C GLU A 115 -0.01 -13.28 -11.77
N GLU A 116 0.16 -13.35 -10.45
CA GLU A 116 1.40 -13.81 -9.83
C GLU A 116 1.68 -15.28 -10.15
N ALA A 117 0.66 -16.14 -10.08
CA ALA A 117 0.79 -17.54 -10.47
C ALA A 117 1.14 -17.73 -11.96
N GLU A 118 0.60 -16.88 -12.84
CA GLU A 118 0.94 -16.88 -14.27
C GLU A 118 2.36 -16.36 -14.54
N LYS A 119 2.80 -15.33 -13.81
CA LYS A 119 4.20 -14.87 -13.85
C LYS A 119 5.17 -15.97 -13.43
N LEU A 120 4.86 -16.70 -12.36
CA LEU A 120 5.68 -17.82 -11.88
C LEU A 120 5.73 -18.97 -12.91
N ARG A 121 4.58 -19.35 -13.49
CA ARG A 121 4.53 -20.33 -14.59
C ARG A 121 5.32 -19.87 -15.81
N SER A 122 5.16 -18.61 -16.21
CA SER A 122 5.89 -18.01 -17.32
C SER A 122 7.39 -17.87 -17.05
N ALA A 123 7.80 -17.63 -15.80
CA ALA A 123 9.20 -17.60 -15.40
C ALA A 123 9.82 -18.99 -15.43
N GLY A 124 9.09 -20.02 -14.99
CA GLY A 124 9.51 -21.43 -15.12
C GLY A 124 9.66 -21.87 -16.58
N ALA A 125 8.72 -21.47 -17.46
CA ALA A 125 8.82 -21.70 -18.89
C ALA A 125 10.00 -20.93 -19.53
N LYS A 126 10.24 -19.68 -19.13
CA LYS A 126 11.40 -18.89 -19.56
C LYS A 126 12.72 -19.45 -19.07
N TYR A 127 12.78 -20.07 -17.89
CA TYR A 127 13.98 -20.75 -17.39
C TYR A 127 14.27 -22.02 -18.21
N ALA A 128 13.23 -22.83 -18.50
CA ALA A 128 13.34 -23.98 -19.40
C ALA A 128 13.75 -23.58 -20.83
N GLN A 129 13.28 -22.42 -21.30
CA GLN A 129 13.61 -21.88 -22.62
C GLN A 129 14.97 -21.16 -22.66
N GLN A 130 15.41 -20.50 -21.58
CA GLN A 130 16.77 -19.93 -21.46
C GLN A 130 17.86 -20.99 -21.45
N VAL A 131 17.58 -22.20 -20.92
CA VAL A 131 18.47 -23.35 -21.06
C VAL A 131 18.59 -23.79 -22.54
N ALA A 132 17.59 -23.51 -23.38
CA ALA A 132 17.60 -23.79 -24.82
C ALA A 132 18.12 -22.63 -25.69
N GLU A 133 18.04 -21.38 -25.24
CA GLU A 133 18.33 -20.15 -26.00
C GLU A 133 19.60 -19.42 -25.49
N SER A 134 20.76 -20.06 -25.58
CA SER A 134 22.07 -19.40 -25.36
C SER A 134 22.55 -18.56 -26.57
N ALA A 135 21.65 -18.04 -27.41
CA ALA A 135 22.01 -17.19 -28.55
C ALA A 135 20.92 -16.15 -28.89
N GLY A 136 21.12 -14.89 -28.46
CA GLY A 136 20.58 -13.73 -29.20
C GLY A 136 19.48 -12.87 -28.55
N VAL A 137 19.90 -11.67 -28.11
CA VAL A 137 19.23 -10.36 -28.19
C VAL A 137 18.03 -10.04 -27.26
N LYS A 138 18.27 -9.04 -26.40
CA LYS A 138 17.35 -8.38 -25.45
C LYS A 138 16.29 -7.52 -26.16
N ARG A 139 15.01 -7.69 -25.79
CA ARG A 139 13.92 -6.73 -26.12
C ARG A 139 13.59 -5.86 -24.90
N ARG A 140 13.58 -4.54 -25.11
CA ARG A 140 13.15 -3.52 -24.14
C ARG A 140 11.65 -3.67 -23.89
N ARG A 141 11.24 -3.79 -22.63
CA ARG A 141 9.82 -3.80 -22.22
C ARG A 141 9.35 -2.36 -22.07
N GLY A 142 8.32 -1.97 -22.83
CA GLY A 142 7.62 -0.71 -22.66
C GLY A 142 6.83 -0.71 -21.34
N PHE A 143 6.70 0.47 -20.74
CA PHE A 143 5.82 0.71 -19.60
C PHE A 143 4.38 0.66 -20.10
N GLN A 144 3.62 -0.33 -19.67
CA GLN A 144 2.19 -0.39 -19.91
C GLN A 144 1.50 0.22 -18.69
N LEU A 145 0.87 1.37 -18.90
CA LEU A 145 -0.06 1.99 -17.95
C LEU A 145 -1.31 1.12 -17.89
N GLU A 146 -1.22 0.00 -17.19
CA GLU A 146 -2.38 -0.82 -16.90
C GLU A 146 -3.18 -0.12 -15.80
N LEU A 147 -4.46 0.16 -16.05
CA LEU A 147 -5.45 0.46 -15.01
C LEU A 147 -5.61 -0.80 -14.14
N PHE A 148 -4.67 -1.03 -13.24
CA PHE A 148 -4.89 -1.96 -12.14
C PHE A 148 -5.70 -1.25 -11.05
N PRO A 149 -6.53 -2.03 -10.34
CA PRO A 149 -7.46 -1.53 -9.33
C PRO A 149 -6.82 -0.48 -8.40
N PRO A 150 -7.43 0.73 -8.20
CA PRO A 150 -6.96 1.72 -7.24
C PRO A 150 -6.57 1.08 -5.91
N CYS A 151 -5.37 1.44 -5.47
CA CYS A 151 -4.82 1.05 -4.19
C CYS A 151 -5.80 1.42 -3.07
N LEU A 152 -5.92 0.53 -2.08
CA LEU A 152 -6.48 0.85 -0.78
C LEU A 152 -5.59 1.91 -0.11
N MET A 153 -5.88 3.17 -0.38
CA MET A 153 -5.55 4.22 0.57
C MET A 153 -6.72 4.22 1.56
N PHE A 154 -6.61 3.41 2.62
CA PHE A 154 -7.39 3.68 3.83
C PHE A 154 -6.97 5.08 4.29
N MET A 155 -7.89 6.05 4.22
CA MET A 155 -7.78 7.30 4.98
C MET A 155 -8.38 7.08 6.36
#